data_AF-A0A382HME5-F1
#
_entry.id   AF-A0A382HME5-F1
#
_cell.length_a   1.000
_cell.length_b   1.000
_cell.length_c   1.000
_cell.angle_alpha   90.00
_cell.angle_beta   90.00
_cell.angle_gamma   90.00
#
_symmetry.space_group_name_H-M   'P 1'
#
loop_
_entity.id
_entity.type
_entity.pdbx_description
1 polymer ?
#
loop_
_entity_poly.entity_id
_entity_poly.type
_entity_poly.pdbx_seq_one_letter_code
_entity_poly.pdbx_strand_id
1 'polypeptide(L)'
;MKYRTRIRVLACAIILSWAGLCVRLFQIQVLKREQYQSIVIKQAQRKQFLPANRGNIFDRQNRPLTRNIVHYTLSANPSRILDGIDLAKSISERTGKTPEYYLNKLNSNSNFVYLERNLQRQTLGSLETFSFEGLTIERKYRRYYPHNQVGAQILGFTDVDDDGISGIENDYNHFLTGTP
;
A
#
# COMPACT_ATOMS: atom_id res chain seq x y z
N MET A 1 -2.88 -67.40 23.44
CA MET A 1 -3.59 -66.81 22.27
C MET A 1 -4.89 -66.05 22.63
N LYS A 2 -5.09 -65.50 23.84
CA LYS A 2 -6.39 -64.91 24.26
C LYS A 2 -6.62 -63.43 23.85
N TYR A 3 -5.60 -62.72 23.35
CA TYR A 3 -5.69 -61.28 23.03
C TYR A 3 -5.74 -60.96 21.52
N ARG A 4 -5.59 -61.96 20.63
CA ARG A 4 -5.48 -61.74 19.17
C ARG A 4 -6.74 -61.14 18.54
N THR A 5 -7.92 -61.41 19.10
CA THR A 5 -9.19 -60.83 18.65
C THR A 5 -9.33 -59.37 19.07
N ARG A 6 -8.99 -59.03 20.32
CA ARG A 6 -8.99 -57.64 20.82
C ARG A 6 -8.03 -56.75 20.02
N ILE A 7 -6.83 -57.27 19.75
CA ILE A 7 -5.82 -56.57 18.93
C ILE A 7 -6.32 -56.36 17.49
N ARG A 8 -6.98 -57.37 16.88
CA ARG A 8 -7.55 -57.23 15.53
C ARG A 8 -8.68 -56.21 15.46
N VAL A 9 -9.55 -56.17 16.47
CA VAL A 9 -10.64 -55.18 16.54
C VAL A 9 -10.08 -53.77 16.68
N LEU A 10 -9.10 -53.56 17.58
CA LEU A 10 -8.41 -52.28 17.72
C LEU A 10 -7.70 -51.84 16.44
N ALA A 11 -6.98 -52.75 15.79
CA ALA A 11 -6.31 -52.48 14.52
C ALA A 11 -7.31 -52.09 13.42
N CYS A 12 -8.45 -52.80 13.31
CA CYS A 12 -9.49 -52.45 12.36
C CYS A 12 -10.11 -51.08 12.65
N ALA A 13 -10.36 -50.75 13.92
CA ALA A 13 -10.90 -49.44 14.30
C ALA A 13 -9.95 -48.30 13.93
N ILE A 14 -8.64 -48.48 14.15
CA ILE A 14 -7.61 -47.50 13.75
C ILE A 14 -7.57 -47.34 12.23
N ILE A 15 -7.58 -48.45 11.48
CA ILE A 15 -7.56 -48.43 10.01
C ILE A 15 -8.80 -47.73 9.46
N LEU A 16 -9.99 -48.02 10.00
CA LEU A 16 -11.24 -47.37 9.60
C LEU A 16 -11.23 -45.87 9.89
N SER A 17 -10.72 -45.45 11.04
CA SER A 17 -10.54 -44.04 11.38
C SER A 17 -9.60 -43.35 10.38
N TRP A 18 -8.47 -44.00 10.04
CA TRP A 18 -7.50 -43.47 9.10
C TRP A 18 -8.07 -43.36 7.69
N ALA A 19 -8.81 -44.37 7.24
CA ALA A 19 -9.54 -44.34 5.96
C ALA A 19 -10.56 -43.19 5.92
N GLY A 20 -11.30 -42.96 7.01
CA GLY A 20 -12.23 -41.83 7.13
C GLY A 20 -11.53 -40.47 6.97
N LEU A 21 -10.36 -40.29 7.59
CA LEU A 21 -9.54 -39.09 7.41
C LEU A 21 -9.05 -38.92 5.97
N CYS A 22 -8.60 -40.00 5.32
CA CYS A 22 -8.19 -39.97 3.92
C CYS A 22 -9.33 -39.56 2.98
N VAL A 23 -10.54 -40.12 3.18
CA VAL A 23 -11.73 -39.73 2.41
C VAL A 23 -12.07 -38.26 2.63
N ARG A 24 -12.00 -37.77 3.87
CA ARG A 24 -12.24 -36.36 4.18
C ARG A 24 -11.21 -35.45 3.51
N LEU A 25 -9.94 -35.85 3.50
CA LEU A 25 -8.86 -35.10 2.88
C LEU A 25 -9.01 -35.10 1.34
N PHE A 26 -9.37 -36.23 0.74
CA PHE A 26 -9.69 -36.33 -0.69
C PHE A 26 -10.88 -35.42 -1.07
N GLN A 27 -11.93 -35.40 -0.24
CA GLN A 27 -13.07 -34.50 -0.44
C GLN A 27 -12.64 -33.02 -0.46
N ILE A 28 -11.74 -32.61 0.43
CA ILE A 28 -11.26 -31.22 0.50
C ILE A 28 -10.32 -30.91 -0.66
N GLN A 29 -9.33 -31.77 -0.91
CA GLN A 29 -8.26 -31.52 -1.89
C GLN A 29 -8.69 -31.72 -3.34
N VAL A 30 -9.60 -32.64 -3.63
CA VAL A 30 -10.03 -32.99 -4.99
C VAL A 30 -11.39 -32.38 -5.30
N LEU A 31 -12.42 -32.69 -4.52
CA LEU A 31 -13.79 -32.25 -4.83
C LEU A 31 -14.02 -30.76 -4.59
N LYS A 32 -13.35 -30.16 -3.59
CA LYS A 32 -13.51 -28.74 -3.23
C LYS A 32 -12.31 -27.86 -3.60
N ARG A 33 -11.40 -28.38 -4.44
CA ARG A 33 -10.14 -27.71 -4.80
C ARG A 33 -10.33 -26.27 -5.25
N GLU A 34 -11.19 -26.05 -6.23
CA GLU A 34 -11.37 -24.74 -6.87
C GLU A 34 -11.85 -23.68 -5.89
N GLN A 35 -12.81 -24.04 -5.02
CA GLN A 35 -13.34 -23.13 -4.01
C GLN A 35 -12.24 -22.70 -3.03
N TYR A 36 -11.52 -23.65 -2.43
CA TYR A 36 -10.46 -23.33 -1.47
C TYR A 36 -9.28 -22.63 -2.12
N GLN A 37 -8.91 -22.99 -3.34
CA GLN A 37 -7.86 -22.32 -4.09
C GLN A 37 -8.23 -20.85 -4.37
N SER A 38 -9.49 -20.57 -4.72
CA SER A 38 -9.94 -19.19 -4.93
C SER A 38 -9.88 -18.33 -3.66
N ILE A 39 -10.18 -18.93 -2.50
CA ILE A 39 -10.09 -18.24 -1.20
C ILE A 39 -8.63 -17.94 -0.86
N VAL A 40 -7.74 -18.92 -1.04
CA VAL A 40 -6.30 -18.75 -0.82
C VAL A 40 -5.73 -17.68 -1.73
N ILE A 41 -6.07 -17.68 -3.02
CA ILE A 41 -5.60 -16.65 -3.96
C ILE A 41 -6.10 -15.27 -3.52
N LYS A 42 -7.37 -15.12 -3.11
CA LYS A 42 -7.92 -13.85 -2.63
C LYS A 42 -7.26 -13.36 -1.33
N GLN A 43 -6.82 -14.27 -0.46
CA GLN A 43 -6.17 -13.91 0.81
C GLN A 43 -4.66 -13.66 0.64
N ALA A 44 -3.99 -14.42 -0.21
CA ALA A 44 -2.55 -14.35 -0.42
C ALA A 44 -2.15 -13.27 -1.44
N GLN A 45 -3.01 -12.98 -2.41
CA GLN A 45 -2.74 -11.99 -3.44
C GLN A 45 -3.62 -10.76 -3.23
N ARG A 46 -2.98 -9.61 -3.09
CA ARG A 46 -3.65 -8.31 -3.16
C ARG A 46 -3.24 -7.65 -4.47
N LYS A 47 -4.24 -7.28 -5.27
CA LYS A 47 -3.98 -6.39 -6.42
C LYS A 47 -3.60 -5.02 -5.87
N GLN A 48 -2.39 -4.57 -6.18
CA GLN A 48 -1.95 -3.21 -5.91
C GLN A 48 -2.03 -2.41 -7.20
N PHE A 49 -2.72 -1.28 -7.15
CA PHE A 49 -2.80 -0.36 -8.27
C PHE A 49 -1.46 0.38 -8.39
N LEU A 50 -0.84 0.31 -9.56
CA LEU A 50 0.36 1.08 -9.88
C LEU A 50 -0.08 2.27 -10.73
N PRO A 51 -0.17 3.48 -10.16
CA PRO A 51 -0.64 4.64 -10.92
C PRO A 51 0.33 4.91 -12.07
N ALA A 52 -0.24 5.14 -13.26
CA ALA A 52 0.52 5.59 -14.42
C ALA A 52 1.03 7.01 -14.18
N ASN A 53 2.16 7.34 -14.82
CA ASN A 53 2.69 8.70 -14.79
C ASN A 53 1.92 9.57 -15.78
N ARG A 54 1.37 10.70 -15.32
CA ARG A 54 0.68 11.66 -16.18
C ARG A 54 1.58 12.23 -17.28
N GLY A 55 1.10 12.42 -18.50
CA GLY A 55 1.86 13.04 -19.59
C GLY A 55 2.32 14.46 -19.26
N ASN A 56 3.54 14.84 -19.66
CA ASN A 56 4.03 16.23 -19.50
C ASN A 56 3.58 17.08 -20.70
N ILE A 57 3.24 18.35 -20.43
CA ILE A 57 2.85 19.33 -21.42
C ILE A 57 4.08 20.19 -21.73
N PHE A 58 4.36 20.38 -23.01
CA PHE A 58 5.48 21.17 -23.50
C PHE A 58 4.99 22.29 -24.41
N ASP A 59 5.78 23.36 -24.50
CA ASP A 59 5.55 24.39 -25.50
C ASP A 59 6.15 24.01 -26.87
N ARG A 60 6.03 24.93 -27.84
CA ARG A 60 6.54 24.77 -29.20
C ARG A 60 8.06 24.60 -29.30
N GLN A 61 8.81 25.02 -28.28
CA GLN A 61 10.26 24.88 -28.19
C GLN A 61 10.67 23.71 -27.28
N ASN A 62 9.73 22.82 -26.96
CA ASN A 62 9.94 21.66 -26.09
C ASN A 62 10.34 22.03 -24.65
N ARG A 63 9.97 23.23 -24.17
CA ARG A 63 10.14 23.63 -22.78
C ARG A 63 8.99 23.07 -21.95
N PRO A 64 9.26 22.43 -20.81
CA PRO A 64 8.22 21.80 -19.99
C PRO A 64 7.36 22.87 -19.30
N LEU A 65 6.06 22.87 -19.62
CA LEU A 65 5.06 23.66 -18.92
C LEU A 65 4.54 22.93 -17.67
N THR A 66 4.66 21.60 -17.65
CA THR A 66 4.33 20.75 -16.51
C THR A 66 5.38 19.68 -16.28
N ARG A 67 5.50 19.23 -15.02
CA ARG A 67 6.34 18.10 -14.61
C ARG A 67 5.64 17.30 -13.51
N ASN A 68 5.90 15.99 -13.46
CA ASN A 68 5.52 15.17 -12.32
C ASN A 68 6.68 15.11 -11.33
N ILE A 69 6.46 15.63 -10.13
CA ILE A 69 7.44 15.57 -9.05
C ILE A 69 7.02 14.51 -8.04
N VAL A 70 7.97 13.64 -7.72
CA VAL A 70 7.79 12.62 -6.69
C VAL A 70 7.72 13.28 -5.32
N HIS A 71 6.65 13.01 -4.60
CA HIS A 71 6.49 13.34 -3.19
C HIS A 71 6.24 12.07 -2.38
N TYR A 72 6.53 12.14 -1.10
CA TYR A 72 6.35 11.04 -0.17
C TYR A 72 5.32 11.42 0.88
N THR A 73 4.47 10.45 1.22
CA THR A 73 3.50 10.55 2.30
C THR A 73 3.90 9.54 3.37
N LEU A 74 4.08 10.03 4.59
CA LEU A 74 4.33 9.20 5.76
C LEU A 74 3.01 8.91 6.44
N SER A 75 2.72 7.63 6.58
CA SER A 75 1.57 7.13 7.33
C SER A 75 2.04 6.05 8.30
N ALA A 76 1.27 5.85 9.36
CA ALA A 76 1.60 4.89 10.40
C ALA A 76 0.38 4.08 10.80
N ASN A 77 0.60 2.85 11.23
CA ASN A 77 -0.35 2.07 12.03
C ASN A 77 0.08 2.14 13.50
N PRO A 78 -0.54 3.03 14.31
CA PRO A 78 -0.32 3.14 15.76
C PRO A 78 -0.21 1.80 16.50
N SER A 79 -1.08 0.84 16.20
CA SER A 79 -1.14 -0.45 16.92
C SER A 79 0.04 -1.38 16.64
N ARG A 80 0.87 -1.07 15.64
CA ARG A 80 2.05 -1.88 15.25
C ARG A 80 3.38 -1.19 15.57
N ILE A 81 3.35 0.02 16.14
CA ILE A 81 4.56 0.77 16.44
C ILE A 81 5.03 0.41 17.85
N LEU A 82 6.24 -0.13 17.92
CA LEU A 82 6.91 -0.48 19.18
C LEU A 82 7.56 0.76 19.81
N ASP A 83 8.39 1.48 19.05
CA ASP A 83 9.16 2.64 19.53
C ASP A 83 8.65 3.97 18.95
N GLY A 84 7.50 4.42 19.47
CA GLY A 84 6.85 5.67 19.01
C GLY A 84 7.66 6.94 19.29
N ILE A 85 8.48 6.95 20.35
CA ILE A 85 9.30 8.10 20.76
C ILE A 85 10.44 8.34 19.75
N ASP A 86 11.18 7.29 19.40
CA ASP A 86 12.29 7.38 18.46
C ASP A 86 11.80 7.72 17.05
N LEU A 87 10.67 7.14 16.64
CA LEU A 87 10.00 7.48 15.38
C LEU A 87 9.60 8.96 15.35
N ALA A 88 8.92 9.44 16.40
CA ALA A 88 8.48 10.83 16.49
C ALA A 88 9.65 11.81 16.43
N LYS A 89 10.75 11.52 17.14
CA LYS A 89 11.97 12.32 17.12
C LYS A 89 12.61 12.34 15.73
N SER A 90 12.74 11.18 15.09
CA SER A 90 13.33 11.05 13.75
C SER A 90 12.56 11.84 12.68
N ILE A 91 11.22 11.86 12.77
CA ILE A 91 10.37 12.64 11.87
C ILE A 91 10.46 14.13 12.21
N SER A 92 10.45 14.48 13.50
CA SER A 92 10.55 15.86 14.00
C SER A 92 11.79 16.58 13.48
N GLU A 93 12.97 15.97 13.60
CA GLU A 93 14.25 16.54 13.16
C GLU A 93 14.27 16.92 11.67
N ARG A 94 13.47 16.22 10.86
CA ARG A 94 13.44 16.37 9.40
C ARG A 94 12.36 17.33 8.91
N THR A 95 11.25 17.36 9.62
CA THR A 95 10.04 18.10 9.22
C THR A 95 9.92 19.45 9.91
N GLY A 96 10.71 19.68 10.97
CA GLY A 96 10.69 20.90 11.78
C GLY A 96 9.50 21.03 12.73
N LYS A 97 8.61 20.02 12.80
CA LYS A 97 7.51 19.98 13.78
C LYS A 97 7.98 19.34 15.08
N THR A 98 7.31 19.61 16.19
CA THR A 98 7.75 19.09 17.50
C THR A 98 7.50 17.58 17.62
N PRO A 99 8.30 16.84 18.41
CA PRO A 99 8.08 15.40 18.64
C PRO A 99 6.70 15.10 19.23
N GLU A 100 6.17 15.98 20.08
CA GLU A 100 4.87 15.83 20.72
C GLU A 100 3.73 15.81 19.70
N TYR A 101 3.86 16.55 18.60
CA TYR A 101 2.88 16.53 17.50
C TYR A 101 2.73 15.12 16.91
N TYR A 102 3.84 14.42 16.70
CA TYR A 102 3.84 13.08 16.16
C TYR A 102 3.42 12.04 17.19
N LEU A 103 3.89 12.17 18.44
CA LEU A 103 3.45 11.29 19.54
C LEU A 103 1.93 11.34 19.73
N ASN A 104 1.31 12.52 19.67
CA ASN A 104 -0.14 12.63 19.78
C ASN A 104 -0.88 11.91 18.65
N LYS A 105 -0.34 11.92 17.43
CA LYS A 105 -0.91 11.14 16.30
C LYS A 105 -0.70 9.64 16.49
N LEU A 106 0.47 9.25 16.98
CA LEU A 106 0.84 7.85 17.21
C LEU A 106 0.10 7.23 18.40
N ASN A 107 -0.32 8.03 19.38
CA ASN A 107 -1.13 7.57 20.52
C ASN A 107 -2.62 7.40 20.19
N SER A 108 -3.02 7.54 18.93
CA SER A 108 -4.41 7.32 18.50
C SER A 108 -4.74 5.83 18.40
N ASN A 109 -5.95 5.41 18.81
CA ASN A 109 -6.40 4.02 18.70
C ASN A 109 -6.84 3.64 17.26
N SER A 110 -6.21 4.24 16.25
CA SER A 110 -6.51 4.02 14.83
C SER A 110 -5.56 3.00 14.22
N ASN A 111 -6.03 2.22 13.25
CA ASN A 111 -5.17 1.34 12.44
C ASN A 111 -4.37 2.11 11.37
N PHE A 112 -4.68 3.39 11.16
CA PHE A 112 -4.05 4.22 10.14
C PHE A 112 -4.08 5.70 10.54
N VAL A 113 -2.93 6.37 10.44
CA VAL A 113 -2.81 7.81 10.68
C VAL A 113 -1.83 8.44 9.69
N TYR A 114 -2.19 9.61 9.14
CA TYR A 114 -1.27 10.40 8.32
C TYR A 114 -0.34 11.22 9.22
N LEU A 115 0.96 10.97 9.13
CA LEU A 115 1.98 11.73 9.84
C LEU A 115 2.30 13.01 9.06
N GLU A 116 2.76 12.86 7.82
CA GLU A 116 3.10 13.97 6.92
C GLU A 116 2.74 13.65 5.47
N ARG A 117 2.44 14.71 4.69
CA ARG A 117 2.14 14.63 3.27
C ARG A 117 3.06 15.57 2.51
N ASN A 118 3.28 15.29 1.22
CA ASN A 118 4.05 16.15 0.32
C ASN A 118 5.51 16.36 0.75
N LEU A 119 6.16 15.34 1.29
CA LEU A 119 7.59 15.41 1.61
C LEU A 119 8.43 15.20 0.35
N GLN A 120 9.52 15.96 0.24
CA GLN A 120 10.51 15.73 -0.81
C GLN A 120 11.45 14.60 -0.38
N ARG A 121 12.13 13.96 -1.35
CA ARG A 121 13.06 12.85 -1.07
C ARG A 121 14.15 13.26 -0.07
N GLN A 122 14.65 14.49 -0.18
CA GLN A 122 15.68 15.04 0.68
C GLN A 122 15.26 15.03 2.15
N THR A 123 13.96 15.23 2.42
CA THR A 123 13.41 15.24 3.77
C THR A 123 13.32 13.85 4.39
N LEU A 124 13.19 12.78 3.60
CA LEU A 124 13.12 11.41 4.11
C LEU A 124 14.46 10.95 4.72
N GLY A 125 15.56 11.17 4.00
CA GLY A 125 16.90 10.74 4.40
C GLY A 125 16.94 9.31 4.94
N SER A 126 17.32 9.13 6.21
CA SER A 126 17.48 7.82 6.85
C SER A 126 16.17 7.09 7.15
N LEU A 127 15.00 7.74 7.06
CA LEU A 127 13.69 7.07 7.24
C LEU A 127 13.41 6.06 6.12
N GLU A 128 14.03 6.23 4.94
CA GLU A 128 13.93 5.25 3.85
C GLU A 128 14.80 4.01 4.12
N THR A 129 15.88 4.16 4.90
CA THR A 129 16.81 3.07 5.25
C THR A 129 16.40 2.35 6.54
N PHE A 130 15.93 3.09 7.54
CA PHE A 130 15.44 2.55 8.82
C PHE A 130 13.94 2.28 8.73
N SER A 131 13.59 1.02 8.52
CA SER A 131 12.20 0.58 8.54
C SER A 131 11.71 0.48 9.98
N PHE A 132 10.88 1.42 10.41
CA PHE A 132 10.12 1.29 11.65
C PHE A 132 8.92 0.37 11.42
N GLU A 133 8.68 -0.58 12.32
CA GLU A 133 7.50 -1.43 12.24
C GLU A 133 6.23 -0.57 12.34
N GLY A 134 5.30 -0.77 11.41
CA GLY A 134 4.07 0.03 11.34
C GLY A 134 4.19 1.37 10.60
N LEU A 135 5.40 1.83 10.23
CA LEU A 135 5.58 3.00 9.35
C LEU A 135 5.41 2.59 7.88
N THR A 136 4.61 3.34 7.14
CA THR A 136 4.41 3.16 5.69
C THR A 136 4.76 4.45 4.96
N ILE A 137 5.72 4.34 4.04
CA ILE A 137 6.16 5.44 3.17
C ILE A 137 5.56 5.21 1.79
N GLU A 138 4.56 6.03 1.44
CA GLU A 138 3.93 5.99 0.13
C GLU A 138 4.58 7.00 -0.81
N ARG A 139 5.06 6.52 -1.96
CA ARG A 139 5.52 7.37 -3.05
C ARG A 139 4.33 7.78 -3.92
N LYS A 140 4.09 9.08 -4.05
CA LYS A 140 3.06 9.66 -4.92
C LYS A 140 3.68 10.65 -5.90
N TYR A 141 3.08 10.77 -7.08
CA TYR A 141 3.42 11.84 -8.00
C TYR A 141 2.48 13.02 -7.76
N ARG A 142 3.02 14.23 -7.88
CA ARG A 142 2.25 15.46 -7.84
C ARG A 142 2.60 16.30 -9.04
N ARG A 143 1.58 16.91 -9.64
CA ARG A 143 1.75 17.86 -10.73
C ARG A 143 2.44 19.13 -10.27
N TYR A 144 3.48 19.54 -11.00
CA TYR A 144 4.27 20.74 -10.77
C TYR A 144 4.31 21.60 -12.02
N TYR A 145 4.17 22.92 -11.82
CA TYR A 145 4.06 23.93 -12.87
C TYR A 145 5.27 24.88 -12.78
N PRO A 146 6.37 24.66 -13.53
CA PRO A 146 7.62 25.42 -13.37
C PRO A 146 7.48 26.93 -13.54
N HIS A 147 6.52 27.37 -14.35
CA HIS A 147 6.29 28.77 -14.66
C HIS A 147 5.17 29.42 -13.82
N ASN A 148 4.71 28.74 -12.76
CA ASN A 148 3.71 29.20 -11.80
C ASN A 148 2.47 29.84 -12.47
N GLN A 149 2.41 31.18 -12.51
CA GLN A 149 1.25 31.94 -12.98
C GLN A 149 1.18 32.08 -14.50
N VAL A 150 2.29 31.91 -15.22
CA VAL A 150 2.34 32.13 -16.66
C VAL A 150 1.48 31.07 -17.36
N GLY A 151 0.36 31.52 -17.94
CA GLY A 151 -0.58 30.64 -18.62
C GLY A 151 -1.36 29.70 -17.68
N ALA A 152 -1.34 29.91 -16.36
CA ALA A 152 -2.00 29.01 -15.39
C ALA A 152 -3.51 28.84 -15.65
N GLN A 153 -4.19 29.90 -16.12
CA GLN A 153 -5.61 29.84 -16.46
C GLN A 153 -5.88 29.01 -17.73
N ILE A 154 -4.93 28.99 -18.67
CA ILE A 154 -5.03 28.23 -19.91
C ILE A 154 -4.62 26.78 -19.66
N LEU A 155 -3.51 26.57 -18.95
CA LEU A 155 -2.97 25.27 -18.63
C LEU A 155 -3.88 24.52 -17.65
N GLY A 156 -4.42 25.22 -16.65
CA GLY A 156 -5.27 24.66 -15.61
C GLY A 156 -4.50 23.94 -14.51
N PHE A 157 -5.24 23.17 -13.72
CA PHE A 157 -4.72 22.45 -12.55
C PHE A 157 -5.24 21.02 -12.47
N THR A 158 -4.62 20.24 -11.60
CA THR A 158 -5.07 18.89 -11.22
C THR A 158 -5.45 18.85 -9.75
N ASP A 159 -6.31 17.90 -9.37
CA ASP A 159 -6.66 17.62 -7.98
C ASP A 159 -5.59 16.75 -7.26
N VAL A 160 -5.82 16.44 -5.98
CA VAL A 160 -5.01 15.55 -5.13
C VAL A 160 -4.89 14.13 -5.69
N ASP A 161 -5.83 13.72 -6.52
CA ASP A 161 -5.87 12.42 -7.20
C ASP A 161 -5.29 12.47 -8.64
N ASP A 162 -4.65 13.59 -9.02
CA ASP A 162 -4.00 13.80 -10.33
C ASP A 162 -4.95 13.90 -11.54
N ASP A 163 -6.25 14.09 -11.28
CA ASP A 163 -7.27 14.38 -12.28
C ASP A 163 -7.24 15.87 -12.67
N GLY A 164 -7.23 16.15 -13.97
CA GLY A 164 -7.31 17.51 -14.50
C GLY A 164 -8.69 18.13 -14.27
N ILE A 165 -8.73 19.30 -13.62
CA ILE A 165 -9.97 19.98 -13.22
C ILE A 165 -10.28 21.24 -14.01
N SER A 166 -9.28 21.81 -14.70
CA SER A 166 -9.45 23.01 -15.52
C SER A 166 -8.46 23.07 -16.67
N GLY A 167 -8.71 23.97 -17.63
CA GLY A 167 -7.81 24.27 -18.74
C GLY A 167 -7.43 23.04 -19.59
N ILE A 168 -6.23 23.10 -20.17
CA ILE A 168 -5.65 22.01 -20.97
C ILE A 168 -5.53 20.71 -20.16
N GLU A 169 -5.26 20.79 -18.85
CA GLU A 169 -5.18 19.60 -17.99
C GLU A 169 -6.51 18.82 -17.96
N ASN A 170 -7.65 19.50 -17.92
CA ASN A 170 -8.96 18.86 -18.00
C ASN A 170 -9.30 18.40 -19.42
N ASP A 171 -9.10 19.28 -20.41
CA ASP A 171 -9.49 19.00 -21.80
C ASP A 171 -8.74 17.79 -22.38
N TYR A 172 -7.47 17.62 -21.98
CA TYR A 172 -6.63 16.50 -22.41
C TYR A 172 -6.43 15.44 -21.33
N ASN A 173 -7.24 15.44 -20.26
CA ASN A 173 -7.09 14.51 -19.14
C ASN A 173 -6.98 13.05 -19.61
N HIS A 174 -7.84 12.65 -20.55
CA HIS A 174 -7.84 11.29 -21.11
C HIS A 174 -6.51 10.89 -21.77
N PHE A 175 -5.83 11.81 -22.45
CA PHE A 175 -4.52 11.56 -23.06
C PHE A 175 -3.38 11.63 -22.05
N LEU A 176 -3.57 12.41 -20.98
CA LEU A 176 -2.53 12.66 -19.98
C LEU A 176 -2.50 11.58 -18.90
N THR A 177 -3.63 11.05 -18.43
CA THR A 177 -3.68 10.12 -17.28
C THR A 177 -2.98 8.77 -17.55
N GLY A 178 -2.89 8.35 -18.81
CA GLY A 178 -2.35 7.03 -19.17
C GLY A 178 -3.21 5.88 -18.64
N THR A 179 -2.69 4.64 -18.74
CA THR A 179 -3.38 3.43 -18.26
C THR A 179 -2.54 2.74 -17.18
N PRO A 180 -3.11 2.46 -16.00
CA PRO A 180 -2.47 1.74 -14.89
C PRO A 180 -2.34 0.23 -15.14
#